data_AF-L8JA72-F1
#
_entry.id   AF-L8JA72-F1
#
_cell.length_a   1.000
_cell.length_b   1.000
_cell.length_c   1.000
_cell.angle_alpha   90.00
_cell.angle_beta   90.00
_cell.angle_gamma   90.00
#
_symmetry.space_group_name_H-M   'P 1'
#
loop_
_entity.id
_entity.type
_entity.pdbx_description
1 polymer ?
#
loop_
_entity_poly.entity_id
_entity_poly.type
_entity_poly.pdbx_seq_one_letter_code
_entity_poly.pdbx_strand_id
1 'polypeptide(L)'
;MSSESALTAVSEDNEPESTVLELTPDWSESVQVNIAIAMAALLVTASAVTLPMMASVTQQSHQYLNDIFWLVGLGSIVTSALLIDWVLDKSHINFKQRLTLMGGGYLAFALLISFISIAVTAQFFALEMDKIETTIFSIPFLCFFIGGISVFFKVMTEDDHSLALFGILSSFGLSYLLIEFPCIWL
;
A
#
# COMPACT_ATOMS: atom_id res chain seq x y z
N MET A 1 77.15 -11.46 -3.61
CA MET A 1 77.53 -10.08 -3.25
C MET A 1 76.58 -9.18 -4.03
N SER A 2 75.46 -8.75 -3.42
CA SER A 2 75.22 -7.37 -2.90
C SER A 2 75.55 -6.31 -3.97
N SER A 3 74.70 -5.38 -4.37
CA SER A 3 73.73 -4.52 -3.65
C SER A 3 73.00 -3.70 -4.76
N GLU A 4 71.67 -3.65 -4.82
CA GLU A 4 70.80 -2.55 -4.32
C GLU A 4 70.90 -1.17 -5.01
N SER A 5 69.70 -0.59 -5.22
CA SER A 5 69.37 0.85 -5.39
C SER A 5 69.45 1.43 -6.82
N ALA A 6 68.51 2.22 -7.38
CA ALA A 6 67.19 2.76 -7.04
C ALA A 6 66.61 3.31 -8.38
N LEU A 7 65.35 3.02 -8.77
CA LEU A 7 64.13 3.81 -8.50
C LEU A 7 64.04 5.16 -9.26
N THR A 8 63.19 5.19 -10.31
CA THR A 8 62.17 6.23 -10.66
C THR A 8 61.53 5.78 -11.99
N ALA A 9 60.36 5.12 -12.02
CA ALA A 9 59.01 5.60 -11.72
C ALA A 9 58.52 6.68 -12.71
N VAL A 10 57.79 6.25 -13.75
CA VAL A 10 56.47 6.78 -14.14
C VAL A 10 55.72 5.61 -14.77
N SER A 11 55.02 4.81 -13.96
CA SER A 11 54.02 3.88 -14.47
C SER A 11 52.71 4.65 -14.50
N GLU A 12 52.06 4.63 -15.65
CA GLU A 12 50.75 5.23 -15.89
C GLU A 12 49.76 4.77 -14.81
N ASP A 13 49.18 5.74 -14.11
CA ASP A 13 47.99 5.57 -13.29
C ASP A 13 46.82 5.22 -14.22
N ASN A 14 46.76 3.95 -14.64
CA ASN A 14 45.50 3.33 -15.02
C ASN A 14 44.85 2.85 -13.72
N GLU A 15 44.19 3.77 -13.02
CA GLU A 15 43.19 3.39 -12.04
C GLU A 15 42.22 2.44 -12.74
N PRO A 16 42.03 1.20 -12.24
CA PRO A 16 40.94 0.40 -12.75
C PRO A 16 39.68 1.18 -12.40
N GLU A 17 38.96 1.65 -13.42
CA GLU A 17 37.58 2.09 -13.27
C GLU A 17 36.90 1.04 -12.40
N SER A 18 36.67 1.42 -11.15
CA SER A 18 35.83 0.71 -10.22
C SER A 18 34.47 0.70 -10.90
N THR A 19 34.21 -0.33 -11.69
CA THR A 19 32.87 -0.81 -11.97
C THR A 19 32.22 -0.94 -10.61
N VAL A 20 31.47 0.09 -10.23
CA VAL A 20 30.44 0.01 -9.22
C VAL A 20 29.48 -1.01 -9.81
N LEU A 21 29.80 -2.29 -9.59
CA LEU A 21 28.84 -3.36 -9.64
C LEU A 21 27.71 -2.85 -8.75
N GLU A 22 26.60 -2.48 -9.37
CA GLU A 22 25.33 -2.36 -8.67
C GLU A 22 25.22 -3.63 -7.83
N LEU A 23 25.49 -3.52 -6.53
CA LEU A 23 25.08 -4.53 -5.57
C LEU A 23 23.55 -4.44 -5.52
N THR A 24 22.87 -4.84 -6.59
CA THR A 24 21.55 -5.42 -6.48
C THR A 24 21.78 -6.71 -5.72
N PRO A 25 21.43 -6.77 -4.43
CA PRO A 25 21.68 -7.99 -3.69
C PRO A 25 20.82 -9.07 -4.37
N ASP A 26 21.46 -10.16 -4.79
CA ASP A 26 20.82 -11.26 -5.52
C ASP A 26 19.96 -12.06 -4.53
N TRP A 27 18.78 -11.52 -4.22
CA TRP A 27 17.85 -12.12 -3.28
C TRP A 27 17.11 -13.23 -4.00
N SER A 28 17.24 -14.46 -3.51
CA SER A 28 16.47 -15.58 -4.04
C SER A 28 14.97 -15.26 -4.04
N GLU A 29 14.24 -15.75 -5.04
CA GLU A 29 12.80 -15.47 -5.19
C GLU A 29 11.99 -15.81 -3.91
N SER A 30 12.39 -16.88 -3.21
CA SER A 30 11.82 -17.28 -1.92
C SER A 30 11.98 -16.23 -0.81
N VAL A 31 13.11 -15.52 -0.78
CA VAL A 31 13.37 -14.44 0.20
C VAL A 31 12.49 -13.23 -0.11
N GLN A 32 12.36 -12.87 -1.39
CA GLN A 32 11.49 -11.77 -1.83
C GLN A 32 10.03 -12.02 -1.45
N VAL A 33 9.52 -13.24 -1.67
CA VAL A 33 8.15 -13.64 -1.29
C VAL A 33 7.93 -13.56 0.22
N ASN A 34 8.85 -14.09 1.02
CA ASN A 34 8.72 -14.06 2.49
C ASN A 34 8.70 -12.62 3.03
N ILE A 35 9.53 -11.74 2.45
CA ILE A 35 9.58 -10.33 2.85
C ILE A 35 8.29 -9.61 2.44
N ALA A 36 7.78 -9.86 1.23
CA ALA A 36 6.51 -9.30 0.78
C ALA A 36 5.34 -9.71 1.69
N ILE A 37 5.26 -10.98 2.11
CA ILE A 37 4.23 -11.46 3.05
C ILE A 37 4.37 -10.76 4.41
N ALA A 38 5.59 -10.69 4.96
CA ALA A 38 5.83 -10.03 6.24
C ALA A 38 5.48 -8.54 6.19
N MET A 39 5.88 -7.85 5.13
CA MET A 39 5.54 -6.44 4.90
C MET A 39 4.03 -6.25 4.76
N ALA A 40 3.34 -7.11 4.01
CA ALA A 40 1.89 -7.04 3.86
C ALA A 40 1.16 -7.16 5.21
N ALA A 41 1.58 -8.10 6.07
CA ALA A 41 1.02 -8.27 7.40
C ALA A 41 1.26 -7.04 8.31
N LEU A 42 2.47 -6.47 8.27
CA LEU A 42 2.81 -5.26 9.00
C LEU A 42 1.99 -4.06 8.53
N LEU A 43 1.79 -3.91 7.22
CA LEU A 43 1.02 -2.82 6.64
C LEU A 43 -0.48 -2.91 6.98
N VAL A 44 -1.07 -4.11 6.95
CA VAL A 44 -2.47 -4.31 7.41
C VAL A 44 -2.59 -3.93 8.87
N THR A 45 -1.63 -4.33 9.70
CA THR A 45 -1.60 -3.98 11.13
C THR A 45 -1.48 -2.48 11.34
N ALA A 46 -0.54 -1.83 10.63
CA ALA A 46 -0.36 -0.38 10.67
C ALA A 46 -1.66 0.34 10.32
N SER A 47 -2.36 -0.11 9.27
CA SER A 47 -3.66 0.43 8.91
C SER A 47 -4.74 0.19 9.95
N ALA A 48 -4.79 -0.97 10.60
CA ALA A 48 -5.79 -1.22 11.64
C ALA A 48 -5.57 -0.32 12.86
N VAL A 49 -4.31 0.01 13.16
CA VAL A 49 -3.95 0.93 14.25
C VAL A 49 -4.28 2.40 13.92
N THR A 50 -4.37 2.80 12.65
CA THR A 50 -4.74 4.19 12.32
C THR A 50 -6.18 4.53 12.69
N LEU A 51 -7.10 3.54 12.70
CA LEU A 51 -8.49 3.72 13.12
C LEU A 51 -8.62 4.30 14.54
N PRO A 52 -8.09 3.66 15.60
CA PRO A 52 -8.15 4.22 16.95
C PRO A 52 -7.28 5.47 17.10
N MET A 53 -6.19 5.64 16.34
CA MET A 53 -5.40 6.87 16.37
C MET A 53 -6.18 8.07 15.84
N MET A 54 -6.88 7.94 14.72
CA MET A 54 -7.78 8.99 14.19
C MET A 54 -8.88 9.36 15.20
N ALA A 55 -9.44 8.38 15.92
CA ALA A 55 -10.47 8.65 16.91
C ALA A 55 -9.95 9.30 18.21
N SER A 56 -8.65 9.16 18.53
CA SER A 56 -8.09 9.60 19.83
C SER A 56 -7.29 10.89 19.77
N VAL A 57 -6.69 11.22 18.61
CA VAL A 57 -5.78 12.35 18.45
C VAL A 57 -6.50 13.60 17.89
N THR A 58 -7.74 13.44 17.41
CA THR A 58 -8.56 14.49 16.82
C THR A 58 -9.17 15.45 17.84
N GLN A 59 -8.33 16.30 18.40
CA GLN A 59 -8.79 17.58 18.94
C GLN A 59 -8.77 18.63 17.82
N GLN A 60 -9.69 19.60 17.88
CA GLN A 60 -9.87 20.71 16.91
C GLN A 60 -8.57 21.44 16.50
N SER A 61 -7.50 21.33 17.29
CA SER A 61 -6.21 21.99 17.04
C SER A 61 -5.31 21.29 16.00
N HIS A 62 -5.59 20.04 15.60
CA HIS A 62 -4.69 19.28 14.73
C HIS A 62 -5.44 18.48 13.64
N GLN A 63 -6.36 19.12 12.91
CA GLN A 63 -7.12 18.46 11.83
C GLN A 63 -6.23 17.81 10.76
N TYR A 64 -5.07 18.41 10.44
CA TYR A 64 -4.10 17.84 9.48
C TYR A 64 -3.60 16.43 9.85
N LEU A 65 -3.69 16.03 11.13
CA LEU A 65 -3.34 14.67 11.55
C LEU A 65 -4.35 13.63 11.00
N ASN A 66 -5.59 14.02 10.72
CA ASN A 66 -6.57 13.16 10.05
C ASN A 66 -6.14 12.79 8.65
N ASP A 67 -5.71 13.78 7.87
CA ASP A 67 -5.23 13.55 6.51
C ASP A 67 -4.05 12.58 6.51
N ILE A 68 -3.11 12.78 7.44
CA ILE A 68 -1.93 11.92 7.59
C ILE A 68 -2.35 10.51 7.98
N PHE A 69 -3.20 10.34 8.99
CA PHE A 69 -3.60 9.00 9.42
C PHE A 69 -4.49 8.29 8.39
N TRP A 70 -5.32 9.02 7.66
CA TRP A 70 -6.10 8.49 6.54
C TRP A 70 -5.16 8.03 5.41
N LEU A 71 -4.22 8.87 4.99
CA LEU A 71 -3.24 8.54 3.96
C LEU A 71 -2.37 7.34 4.36
N VAL A 72 -1.88 7.31 5.60
CA VAL A 72 -1.07 6.19 6.11
C VAL A 72 -1.92 4.92 6.19
N GLY A 73 -3.15 5.00 6.70
CA GLY A 73 -4.04 3.85 6.80
C GLY A 73 -4.35 3.27 5.42
N LEU A 74 -4.92 4.09 4.55
CA LEU A 74 -5.31 3.69 3.22
C LEU A 74 -4.10 3.26 2.37
N GLY A 75 -3.02 4.04 2.38
CA GLY A 75 -1.79 3.74 1.66
C GLY A 75 -1.18 2.40 2.08
N SER A 76 -1.24 2.08 3.38
CA SER A 76 -0.78 0.78 3.88
C SER A 76 -1.64 -0.36 3.38
N ILE A 77 -2.97 -0.20 3.33
CA ILE A 77 -3.88 -1.23 2.79
C ILE A 77 -3.63 -1.46 1.31
N VAL A 78 -3.58 -0.39 0.51
CA VAL A 78 -3.38 -0.49 -0.94
C VAL A 78 -2.04 -1.14 -1.23
N THR A 79 -0.97 -0.72 -0.55
CA THR A 79 0.35 -1.32 -0.69
C THR A 79 0.36 -2.79 -0.29
N SER A 80 -0.31 -3.15 0.82
CA SER A 80 -0.44 -4.55 1.25
C SER A 80 -1.19 -5.39 0.21
N ALA A 81 -2.32 -4.89 -0.31
CA ALA A 81 -3.11 -5.54 -1.34
C ALA A 81 -2.28 -5.83 -2.60
N LEU A 82 -1.46 -4.87 -3.05
CA LEU A 82 -0.56 -5.05 -4.20
C LEU A 82 0.56 -6.05 -3.92
N LEU A 83 1.12 -6.07 -2.71
CA LEU A 83 2.15 -7.05 -2.32
C LEU A 83 1.57 -8.47 -2.26
N ILE A 84 0.39 -8.64 -1.68
CA ILE A 84 -0.31 -9.93 -1.61
C ILE A 84 -0.62 -10.43 -3.02
N ASP A 85 -1.15 -9.55 -3.86
CA ASP A 85 -1.44 -9.87 -5.25
C ASP A 85 -0.17 -10.29 -6.00
N TRP A 86 0.91 -9.52 -5.89
CA TRP A 86 2.21 -9.86 -6.47
C TRP A 86 2.73 -11.23 -6.00
N VAL A 87 2.60 -11.57 -4.71
CA VAL A 87 3.01 -12.87 -4.17
C VAL A 87 2.19 -14.01 -4.78
N LEU A 88 0.89 -13.80 -4.98
CA LEU A 88 0.00 -14.82 -5.53
C LEU A 88 0.17 -15.00 -7.03
N ASP A 89 0.41 -13.91 -7.76
CA ASP A 89 0.76 -13.94 -9.19
C ASP A 89 2.09 -14.68 -9.39
N LYS A 90 3.09 -14.39 -8.53
CA LYS A 90 4.37 -15.11 -8.53
C LYS A 90 4.22 -16.61 -8.22
N SER A 91 3.20 -16.97 -7.44
CA SER A 91 2.89 -18.36 -7.12
C SER A 91 2.03 -19.04 -8.20
N HIS A 92 1.70 -18.34 -9.30
CA HIS A 92 0.80 -18.80 -10.36
C HIS A 92 -0.56 -19.28 -9.84
N ILE A 93 -1.11 -18.55 -8.87
CA ILE A 93 -2.40 -18.89 -8.24
C ILE A 93 -3.53 -18.13 -8.93
N ASN A 94 -4.26 -18.84 -9.79
CA ASN A 94 -5.38 -18.28 -10.55
C ASN A 94 -6.58 -17.96 -9.64
N PHE A 95 -7.52 -17.13 -10.13
CA PHE A 95 -8.74 -16.73 -9.41
C PHE A 95 -9.50 -17.88 -8.71
N LYS A 96 -9.70 -19.00 -9.41
CA LYS A 96 -10.41 -20.18 -8.84
C LYS A 96 -9.64 -20.80 -7.68
N GLN A 97 -8.31 -20.80 -7.74
CA GLN A 97 -7.47 -21.32 -6.68
C GLN A 97 -7.45 -20.35 -5.48
N ARG A 98 -7.42 -19.03 -5.72
CA ARG A 98 -7.55 -18.00 -4.68
C ARG A 98 -8.83 -18.16 -3.87
N LEU A 99 -9.96 -18.45 -4.53
CA LEU A 99 -11.25 -18.71 -3.87
C LEU A 99 -11.20 -19.87 -2.86
N THR A 100 -10.48 -20.94 -3.18
CA THR A 100 -10.38 -22.14 -2.33
C THR A 100 -9.14 -22.16 -1.44
N LEU A 101 -8.27 -21.14 -1.56
CA LEU A 101 -7.00 -21.08 -0.85
C LEU A 101 -7.25 -21.05 0.66
N MET A 102 -6.51 -21.90 1.39
CA MET A 102 -6.70 -22.11 2.84
C MET A 102 -8.14 -22.51 3.21
N GLY A 103 -8.81 -23.30 2.36
CA GLY A 103 -10.21 -23.71 2.58
C GLY A 103 -11.22 -22.57 2.47
N GLY A 104 -10.87 -21.51 1.73
CA GLY A 104 -11.67 -20.28 1.64
C GLY A 104 -11.27 -19.19 2.63
N GLY A 105 -10.28 -19.44 3.49
CA GLY A 105 -9.74 -18.44 4.42
C GLY A 105 -9.18 -17.21 3.70
N TYR A 106 -8.61 -17.38 2.50
CA TYR A 106 -8.13 -16.26 1.70
C TYR A 106 -9.25 -15.32 1.24
N LEU A 107 -10.42 -15.85 0.88
CA LEU A 107 -11.57 -15.04 0.51
C LEU A 107 -12.03 -14.16 1.69
N ALA A 108 -12.11 -14.74 2.89
CA ALA A 108 -12.43 -13.99 4.10
C ALA A 108 -11.38 -12.91 4.39
N PHE A 109 -10.10 -13.22 4.18
CA PHE A 109 -9.02 -12.26 4.31
C PHE A 109 -9.11 -11.10 3.29
N ALA A 110 -9.38 -11.40 2.02
CA ALA A 110 -9.56 -10.39 0.97
C ALA A 110 -10.75 -9.46 1.29
N LEU A 111 -11.86 -10.02 1.80
CA LEU A 111 -13.00 -9.23 2.29
C LEU A 111 -12.62 -8.35 3.49
N LEU A 112 -11.83 -8.86 4.44
CA LEU A 112 -11.38 -8.08 5.59
C LEU A 112 -10.50 -6.90 5.16
N ILE A 113 -9.55 -7.09 4.25
CA ILE A 113 -8.73 -5.98 3.70
C ILE A 113 -9.63 -4.90 3.10
N SER A 114 -10.62 -5.31 2.30
CA SER A 114 -11.61 -4.40 1.72
C SER A 114 -12.39 -3.64 2.80
N PHE A 115 -12.92 -4.34 3.81
CA PHE A 115 -13.65 -3.70 4.89
C PHE A 115 -12.79 -2.75 5.72
N ILE A 116 -11.51 -3.06 5.96
CA ILE A 116 -10.61 -2.14 6.66
C ILE A 116 -10.42 -0.87 5.82
N SER A 117 -10.32 -0.95 4.49
CA SER A 117 -10.17 0.25 3.63
C SER A 117 -11.39 1.15 3.67
N ILE A 118 -12.57 0.54 3.68
CA ILE A 118 -13.85 1.24 3.83
C ILE A 118 -13.93 1.85 5.23
N ALA A 119 -13.59 1.11 6.28
CA ALA A 119 -13.64 1.58 7.66
C ALA A 119 -12.70 2.78 7.89
N VAL A 120 -11.47 2.73 7.36
CA VAL A 120 -10.49 3.84 7.46
C VAL A 120 -11.04 5.10 6.83
N THR A 121 -11.62 5.01 5.64
CA THR A 121 -12.17 6.17 4.93
C THR A 121 -13.50 6.63 5.52
N ALA A 122 -14.33 5.72 6.02
CA ALA A 122 -15.57 6.05 6.71
C ALA A 122 -15.30 6.75 8.05
N GLN A 123 -14.25 6.36 8.78
CA GLN A 123 -13.84 7.05 10.00
C GLN A 123 -13.37 8.47 9.69
N PHE A 124 -12.56 8.64 8.64
CA PHE A 124 -12.15 9.97 8.15
C PHE A 124 -13.36 10.82 7.77
N PHE A 125 -14.29 10.27 6.99
CA PHE A 125 -15.54 10.93 6.61
C PHE A 125 -16.37 11.37 7.81
N ALA A 126 -16.55 10.50 8.80
CA ALA A 126 -17.33 10.81 10.00
C ALA A 126 -16.70 11.95 10.83
N LEU A 127 -15.37 11.98 10.93
CA LEU A 127 -14.66 13.02 11.66
C LEU A 127 -14.71 14.37 10.96
N GLU A 128 -14.59 14.40 9.63
CA GLU A 128 -14.59 15.65 8.86
C GLU A 128 -16.02 16.21 8.67
N MET A 129 -17.03 15.34 8.67
CA MET A 129 -18.45 15.69 8.48
C MET A 129 -19.24 15.76 9.78
N ASP A 130 -18.61 15.93 10.95
CA ASP A 130 -19.21 15.87 12.30
C ASP A 130 -20.50 16.74 12.49
N LYS A 131 -20.79 17.66 11.57
CA LYS A 131 -21.97 18.55 11.58
C LYS A 131 -22.99 18.32 10.46
N ILE A 132 -22.73 17.42 9.51
CA ILE A 132 -23.59 17.15 8.36
C ILE A 132 -24.25 15.79 8.57
N GLU A 133 -25.59 15.75 8.51
CA GLU A 133 -26.32 14.47 8.52
C GLU A 133 -26.04 13.72 7.21
N THR A 134 -25.06 12.83 7.25
CA THR A 134 -24.68 11.99 6.10
C THR A 134 -25.34 10.62 6.21
N THR A 135 -25.79 10.09 5.08
CA THR A 135 -26.39 8.74 5.00
C THR A 135 -25.47 7.78 4.26
N ILE A 136 -25.71 6.49 4.42
CA ILE A 136 -25.02 5.42 3.67
C ILE A 136 -25.22 5.50 2.15
N PHE A 137 -26.14 6.34 1.68
CA PHE A 137 -26.40 6.59 0.26
C PHE A 137 -25.79 7.90 -0.24
N SER A 138 -24.98 8.58 0.58
CA SER A 138 -24.28 9.79 0.17
C SER A 138 -23.25 9.50 -0.93
N ILE A 139 -23.03 10.46 -1.82
CA ILE A 139 -22.09 10.34 -2.94
C ILE A 139 -20.66 10.01 -2.45
N PRO A 140 -20.11 10.66 -1.40
CA PRO A 140 -18.78 10.30 -0.88
C PRO A 140 -18.72 8.86 -0.38
N PHE A 141 -19.79 8.38 0.28
CA PHE A 141 -19.88 7.00 0.75
C PHE A 141 -19.78 6.00 -0.40
N LEU A 142 -20.53 6.24 -1.47
CA LEU A 142 -20.48 5.39 -2.66
C LEU A 142 -19.08 5.37 -3.28
N CYS A 143 -18.38 6.51 -3.34
CA CYS A 143 -17.02 6.59 -3.88
C CYS A 143 -16.01 5.74 -3.10
N PHE A 144 -15.95 5.87 -1.77
CA PHE A 144 -15.01 5.06 -0.99
C PHE A 144 -15.45 3.59 -0.87
N PHE A 145 -16.76 3.29 -0.94
CA PHE A 145 -17.27 1.93 -0.99
C PHE A 145 -16.85 1.21 -2.28
N ILE A 146 -16.97 1.89 -3.42
CA ILE A 146 -16.45 1.40 -4.71
C ILE A 146 -14.93 1.21 -4.62
N GLY A 147 -14.20 2.15 -4.01
CA GLY A 147 -12.76 2.01 -3.77
C GLY A 147 -12.41 0.74 -2.97
N GLY A 148 -13.15 0.45 -1.90
CA GLY A 148 -12.97 -0.78 -1.12
C GLY A 148 -13.29 -2.05 -1.91
N ILE A 149 -14.35 -2.03 -2.73
CA ILE A 149 -14.67 -3.13 -3.65
C ILE A 149 -13.55 -3.32 -4.68
N SER A 150 -12.97 -2.26 -5.22
CA SER A 150 -11.83 -2.34 -6.14
C SER A 150 -10.60 -2.97 -5.49
N VAL A 151 -10.34 -2.67 -4.21
CA VAL A 151 -9.28 -3.36 -3.44
C VAL A 151 -9.56 -4.86 -3.34
N PHE A 152 -10.80 -5.25 -3.03
CA PHE A 152 -11.20 -6.67 -3.00
C PHE A 152 -10.95 -7.36 -4.34
N PHE A 153 -11.45 -6.77 -5.43
CA PHE A 153 -11.27 -7.34 -6.76
C PHE A 153 -9.80 -7.45 -7.11
N LYS A 154 -9.00 -6.43 -6.81
CA LYS A 154 -7.56 -6.47 -7.09
C LYS A 154 -6.89 -7.66 -6.39
N VAL A 155 -7.16 -7.86 -5.11
CA VAL A 155 -6.60 -8.99 -4.34
C VAL A 155 -7.06 -10.35 -4.90
N MET A 156 -8.20 -10.41 -5.58
CA MET A 156 -8.77 -11.65 -6.10
C MET A 156 -8.43 -11.93 -7.58
N THR A 157 -8.19 -10.93 -8.41
CA THR A 157 -8.04 -11.09 -9.87
C THR A 157 -6.59 -10.98 -10.34
N GLU A 158 -6.19 -11.94 -11.14
CA GLU A 158 -4.97 -11.94 -11.95
C GLU A 158 -5.16 -10.94 -13.13
N ASP A 159 -4.08 -10.29 -13.58
CA ASP A 159 -3.93 -9.60 -14.88
C ASP A 159 -4.23 -8.11 -15.08
N ASP A 160 -4.65 -7.30 -14.10
CA ASP A 160 -4.71 -5.84 -14.35
C ASP A 160 -4.26 -4.97 -13.17
N HIS A 161 -2.94 -4.88 -12.99
CA HIS A 161 -2.34 -4.04 -11.94
C HIS A 161 -2.63 -2.55 -12.16
N SER A 162 -2.44 -2.06 -13.39
CA SER A 162 -2.51 -0.64 -13.69
C SER A 162 -3.94 -0.11 -13.64
N LEU A 163 -4.90 -0.83 -14.22
CA LEU A 163 -6.30 -0.42 -14.22
C LEU A 163 -6.89 -0.48 -12.81
N ALA A 164 -6.59 -1.54 -12.05
CA ALA A 164 -7.06 -1.66 -10.68
C ALA A 164 -6.44 -0.60 -9.76
N LEU A 165 -5.13 -0.35 -9.88
CA LEU A 165 -4.45 0.71 -9.13
C LEU A 165 -5.05 2.07 -9.47
N PHE A 166 -5.26 2.36 -10.75
CA PHE A 166 -5.91 3.60 -11.18
C PHE A 166 -7.31 3.72 -10.59
N GLY A 167 -8.13 2.65 -10.65
CA GLY A 167 -9.48 2.63 -10.09
C GLY A 167 -9.51 2.85 -8.57
N ILE A 168 -8.57 2.23 -7.84
CA ILE A 168 -8.41 2.44 -6.39
C ILE A 168 -8.04 3.90 -6.12
N LEU A 169 -6.99 4.41 -6.77
CA LEU A 169 -6.50 5.78 -6.57
C LEU A 169 -7.54 6.82 -6.97
N SER A 170 -8.25 6.62 -8.08
CA SER A 170 -9.29 7.54 -8.54
C SER A 170 -10.49 7.54 -7.60
N SER A 171 -10.91 6.36 -7.11
CA SER A 171 -12.07 6.25 -6.22
C SER A 171 -11.79 6.88 -4.86
N PHE A 172 -10.64 6.58 -4.26
CA PHE A 172 -10.26 7.15 -2.98
C PHE A 172 -9.87 8.63 -3.09
N GLY A 173 -9.18 9.04 -4.16
CA GLY A 173 -8.88 10.44 -4.41
C GLY A 173 -10.15 11.28 -4.63
N LEU A 174 -11.11 10.77 -5.40
CA LEU A 174 -12.42 11.40 -5.55
C LEU A 174 -13.17 11.45 -4.22
N SER A 175 -13.12 10.37 -3.43
CA SER A 175 -13.74 10.37 -2.10
C SER A 175 -13.13 11.44 -1.21
N TYR A 176 -11.80 11.58 -1.19
CA TYR A 176 -11.12 12.62 -0.42
C TYR A 176 -11.56 14.02 -0.85
N LEU A 177 -11.59 14.30 -2.16
CA LEU A 177 -12.03 15.60 -2.68
C LEU A 177 -13.49 15.91 -2.31
N LEU A 178 -14.39 14.93 -2.37
CA LEU A 178 -15.78 15.13 -1.98
C LEU A 178 -15.93 15.33 -0.47
N ILE A 179 -15.07 14.72 0.34
CA ILE A 179 -15.07 14.90 1.79
C ILE A 179 -14.54 16.30 2.15
N GLU A 180 -13.41 16.70 1.57
CA GLU A 180 -12.79 18.01 1.82
C GLU A 180 -13.63 19.18 1.29
N PHE A 181 -14.34 18.97 0.17
CA PHE A 181 -15.20 19.98 -0.45
C PHE A 181 -16.67 19.54 -0.50
N PRO A 182 -17.39 19.60 0.64
CA PRO A 182 -18.80 19.20 0.72
C PRO A 182 -19.71 19.96 -0.26
N CYS A 183 -19.34 21.19 -0.63
CA CYS A 183 -20.08 22.06 -1.56
C CYS A 183 -20.24 21.49 -2.98
N ILE A 184 -19.50 20.44 -3.33
CA ILE A 184 -19.58 19.79 -4.65
C ILE A 184 -20.84 18.91 -4.77
N TRP A 185 -21.37 18.41 -3.66
CA TRP A 185 -22.43 17.38 -3.66
C TRP A 185 -23.56 17.59 -2.64
N LEU A 186 -23.44 18.59 -1.76
CA LEU A 186 -24.54 19.15 -0.96
C LEU A 186 -25.42 20.10 -1.81
#